data_AF-F8GXG7-F1
#
_entry.id   AF-F8GXG7-F1
#
_cell.length_a   1.000
_cell.length_b   1.000
_cell.length_c   1.000
_cell.angle_alpha   90.00
_cell.angle_beta   90.00
_cell.angle_gamma   90.00
#
_symmetry.space_group_name_H-M   'P 1'
#
loop_
_entity.id
_entity.type
_entity.pdbx_description
1 polymer ?
#
loop_
_entity_poly.entity_id
_entity_poly.type
_entity_poly.pdbx_seq_one_letter_code
_entity_poly.pdbx_strand_id
1 'polypeptide(L)'
;MQDGTKYRLSYRLPGLIATPDDISALVDRIKPRLSRLAAETNETVHFAVAEGDQVVYLAKVDSSHPIRMFSYVGWQGPMHATAVGKALLAWPTLSPAVDRICDAGLHRYTARTIVDKNSLLAELERTRARGYAVDDEELIEGLVCIAAPVFEGDHVVGAISVAGPSSRMHDVEAYASLLLACAAE
;
A
#
# COMPACT_ATOMS: atom_id res chain seq x y z
N MET A 1 -3.90 -17.08 39.16
CA MET A 1 -2.46 -16.94 38.81
C MET A 1 -2.37 -16.66 37.32
N GLN A 2 -1.62 -15.60 36.99
CA GLN A 2 -1.27 -15.06 35.68
C GLN A 2 -2.42 -14.60 34.75
N ASP A 3 -2.81 -13.36 35.04
CA ASP A 3 -3.40 -12.40 34.13
C ASP A 3 -2.46 -12.19 32.94
N GLY A 4 -2.76 -12.81 31.81
CA GLY A 4 -1.97 -12.73 30.59
C GLY A 4 -2.24 -11.41 29.90
N THR A 5 -1.47 -10.37 30.24
CA THR A 5 -1.50 -9.08 29.55
C THR A 5 -1.20 -9.32 28.06
N LYS A 6 -2.24 -9.42 27.24
CA LYS A 6 -2.14 -9.44 25.79
C LYS A 6 -1.71 -8.05 25.35
N TYR A 7 -0.41 -7.84 25.22
CA TYR A 7 0.12 -6.72 24.46
C TYR A 7 -0.40 -6.84 23.03
N ARG A 8 -1.26 -5.91 22.61
CA ARG A 8 -1.73 -5.79 21.22
C ARG A 8 -1.26 -4.43 20.72
N LEU A 9 -0.48 -4.43 19.63
CA LEU A 9 -0.20 -3.21 18.90
C LEU A 9 -1.52 -2.64 18.39
N SER A 10 -1.83 -1.41 18.78
CA SER A 10 -2.97 -0.66 18.27
C SER A 10 -2.52 0.16 17.06
N TYR A 11 -2.84 -0.30 15.86
CA TYR A 11 -2.66 0.50 14.65
C TYR A 11 -3.69 1.63 14.65
N ARG A 12 -3.27 2.87 14.37
CA ARG A 12 -4.19 4.00 14.17
C ARG A 12 -4.43 4.22 12.69
N LEU A 13 -5.63 3.87 12.22
CA LEU A 13 -6.06 4.20 10.86
C LEU A 13 -6.36 5.71 10.75
N PRO A 14 -5.94 6.41 9.67
CA PRO A 14 -6.30 7.80 9.49
C PRO A 14 -7.81 7.93 9.29
N GLY A 15 -8.46 8.81 10.05
CA GLY A 15 -9.90 9.08 9.92
C GLY A 15 -10.83 8.10 10.65
N LEU A 16 -10.31 7.00 11.21
CA LEU A 16 -11.09 6.05 12.01
C LEU A 16 -10.36 5.77 13.33
N ILE A 17 -11.04 5.93 14.48
CA ILE A 17 -10.55 5.35 15.75
C ILE A 17 -10.79 3.85 15.64
N ALA A 18 -9.91 3.17 14.91
CA ALA A 18 -10.02 1.75 14.69
C ALA A 18 -9.51 1.00 15.92
N THR A 19 -10.37 0.17 16.49
CA THR A 19 -9.97 -0.80 17.50
C THR A 19 -9.25 -1.98 16.82
N PRO A 20 -8.50 -2.81 17.57
CA PRO A 20 -7.94 -4.05 17.03
C PRO A 20 -9.00 -4.96 16.41
N ASP A 21 -10.23 -4.93 16.93
CA ASP A 21 -11.34 -5.74 16.41
C ASP A 21 -11.85 -5.17 15.06
N ASP A 22 -11.90 -3.85 14.91
CA ASP A 22 -12.23 -3.19 13.63
C ASP A 22 -11.20 -3.54 12.54
N ILE A 23 -9.92 -3.52 12.91
CA ILE A 23 -8.83 -3.91 11.99
C ILE A 23 -8.94 -5.38 11.59
N SER A 24 -9.22 -6.27 12.55
CA SER A 24 -9.43 -7.69 12.25
C SER A 24 -10.60 -7.89 11.30
N ALA A 25 -11.73 -7.22 11.56
CA ALA A 25 -12.92 -7.30 10.72
C ALA A 25 -12.65 -6.78 9.29
N LEU A 26 -11.91 -5.67 9.15
CA LEU A 26 -11.51 -5.13 7.85
C LEU A 26 -10.61 -6.12 7.09
N VAL A 27 -9.62 -6.69 7.76
CA VAL A 27 -8.72 -7.70 7.18
C VAL A 27 -9.49 -8.93 6.72
N ASP A 28 -10.42 -9.43 7.54
CA ASP A 28 -11.22 -10.62 7.20
C ASP A 28 -12.18 -10.35 6.04
N ARG A 29 -12.71 -9.13 5.92
CA ARG A 29 -13.50 -8.69 4.76
C ARG A 29 -12.68 -8.62 3.46
N ILE A 30 -11.42 -8.20 3.54
CA ILE A 30 -10.55 -7.99 2.38
C ILE A 30 -9.84 -9.27 1.91
N LYS A 31 -9.50 -10.19 2.81
CA LYS A 31 -8.77 -11.43 2.50
C LYS A 31 -9.31 -12.22 1.29
N PRO A 32 -10.62 -12.50 1.16
CA PRO A 32 -11.14 -13.24 0.01
C PRO A 32 -10.86 -12.56 -1.32
N ARG A 33 -10.90 -11.22 -1.35
CA ARG A 33 -10.63 -10.42 -2.54
C ARG A 33 -9.16 -10.44 -2.90
N LEU A 34 -8.28 -10.33 -1.91
CA LEU A 34 -6.84 -10.52 -2.12
C LEU A 34 -6.53 -11.90 -2.70
N SER A 35 -7.13 -12.96 -2.16
CA SER A 35 -6.92 -14.32 -2.67
C SER A 35 -7.33 -14.45 -4.13
N ARG A 36 -8.44 -13.83 -4.53
CA ARG A 36 -8.90 -13.79 -5.92
C ARG A 36 -7.94 -13.00 -6.80
N LEU A 37 -7.55 -11.78 -6.38
CA LEU A 37 -6.61 -10.95 -7.13
C LEU A 37 -5.24 -11.65 -7.30
N ALA A 38 -4.75 -12.33 -6.27
CA ALA A 38 -3.53 -13.13 -6.34
C ALA A 38 -3.66 -14.28 -7.34
N ALA A 39 -4.82 -14.96 -7.38
CA ALA A 39 -5.06 -16.03 -8.34
C ALA A 39 -5.16 -15.53 -9.79
N GLU A 40 -5.73 -14.35 -10.01
CA GLU A 40 -5.87 -13.74 -11.34
C GLU A 40 -4.54 -13.15 -11.84
N THR A 41 -3.73 -12.57 -10.96
CA THR A 41 -2.45 -11.92 -11.31
C THR A 41 -1.24 -12.84 -11.23
N ASN A 42 -1.36 -13.92 -10.44
CA ASN A 42 -0.28 -14.80 -10.03
C ASN A 42 0.90 -14.13 -9.31
N GLU A 43 0.72 -12.90 -8.83
CA GLU A 43 1.74 -12.11 -8.13
C GLU A 43 1.40 -11.91 -6.65
N THR A 44 2.35 -11.37 -5.88
CA THR A 44 2.15 -11.14 -4.45
C THR A 44 1.23 -9.94 -4.28
N VAL A 45 0.20 -10.08 -3.44
CA VAL A 45 -0.74 -9.00 -3.15
C VAL A 45 -0.75 -8.64 -1.68
N HIS A 46 -1.01 -7.38 -1.37
CA HIS A 46 -1.07 -6.87 -0.01
C HIS A 46 -2.31 -6.03 0.21
N PHE A 47 -2.77 -6.00 1.46
CA PHE A 47 -3.57 -4.89 1.97
C PHE A 47 -2.78 -4.19 3.07
N ALA A 48 -2.79 -2.87 3.02
CA ALA A 48 -1.96 -2.04 3.84
C ALA A 48 -2.64 -0.72 4.21
N VAL A 49 -2.19 -0.13 5.30
CA VAL A 49 -2.77 1.09 5.87
C VAL A 49 -1.67 2.09 6.19
N ALA A 50 -2.06 3.34 6.42
CA ALA A 50 -1.16 4.32 6.99
C ALA A 50 -1.14 4.21 8.51
N GLU A 51 0.06 4.20 9.10
CA GLU A 51 0.28 4.40 10.52
C GLU A 51 1.30 5.52 10.71
N GLY A 52 0.83 6.69 11.17
CA GLY A 52 1.65 7.89 11.17
C GLY A 52 2.11 8.24 9.76
N ASP A 53 3.43 8.29 9.56
CA ASP A 53 4.07 8.66 8.30
C ASP A 53 4.68 7.43 7.58
N GLN A 54 4.19 6.21 7.90
CA GLN A 54 4.63 4.95 7.31
C GLN A 54 3.45 4.11 6.81
N VAL A 55 3.73 3.26 5.81
CA VAL A 55 2.84 2.18 5.38
C VAL A 55 3.00 1.00 6.33
N VAL A 56 1.91 0.30 6.64
CA VAL A 56 1.93 -0.97 7.39
C VAL A 56 1.11 -2.03 6.67
N TYR A 57 1.70 -3.20 6.43
CA TYR A 57 1.00 -4.33 5.81
C TYR A 57 0.15 -5.08 6.82
N LEU A 58 -1.17 -5.19 6.58
CA LEU A 58 -2.10 -5.89 7.46
C LEU A 58 -2.53 -7.26 6.93
N ALA A 59 -2.49 -7.45 5.61
CA ALA A 59 -2.73 -8.75 4.99
C ALA A 59 -1.83 -8.94 3.77
N LYS A 60 -1.57 -10.20 3.44
CA LYS A 60 -0.74 -10.61 2.32
C LYS A 60 -1.24 -11.94 1.76
N VAL A 61 -1.18 -12.09 0.44
CA VAL A 61 -1.21 -13.40 -0.24
C VAL A 61 0.03 -13.51 -1.11
N ASP A 62 0.82 -14.57 -0.90
CA ASP A 62 2.05 -14.81 -1.64
C ASP A 62 1.76 -15.22 -3.10
N SER A 63 2.60 -14.75 -4.02
CA SER A 63 2.67 -15.29 -5.38
C SER A 63 2.96 -16.79 -5.37
N SER A 64 2.42 -17.51 -6.36
CA SER A 64 2.78 -18.92 -6.61
C SER A 64 4.17 -19.08 -7.23
N HIS A 65 4.78 -18.00 -7.72
CA HIS A 65 6.11 -18.04 -8.30
C HIS A 65 7.20 -18.28 -7.24
N PRO A 66 8.28 -19.01 -7.59
CA PRO A 66 9.42 -19.21 -6.69
C PRO A 66 10.20 -17.91 -6.45
N ILE A 67 10.30 -17.06 -7.49
CA ILE A 67 10.88 -15.72 -7.38
C ILE A 67 9.74 -14.72 -7.27
N ARG A 68 9.64 -14.08 -6.10
CA ARG A 68 8.56 -13.15 -5.73
C ARG A 68 9.08 -12.08 -4.78
N MET A 69 8.28 -11.03 -4.57
CA MET A 69 8.56 -10.04 -3.54
C MET A 69 8.67 -10.70 -2.16
N PHE A 70 9.76 -10.41 -1.45
CA PHE A 70 9.87 -10.74 -0.03
C PHE A 70 9.19 -9.66 0.81
N SER A 71 8.13 -10.04 1.52
CA SER A 71 7.35 -9.16 2.39
C SER A 71 6.62 -9.99 3.47
N TYR A 72 6.15 -9.35 4.53
CA TYR A 72 5.42 -10.00 5.63
C TYR A 72 4.38 -9.05 6.24
N VAL A 73 3.37 -9.62 6.91
CA VAL A 73 2.37 -8.83 7.67
C VAL A 73 3.05 -8.16 8.87
N GLY A 74 2.79 -6.87 9.06
CA GLY A 74 3.48 -6.02 10.02
C GLY A 74 4.74 -5.36 9.46
N TRP A 75 5.12 -5.62 8.20
CA TRP A 75 6.17 -4.87 7.53
C TRP A 75 5.78 -3.39 7.43
N GLN A 76 6.76 -2.51 7.68
CA GLN A 76 6.62 -1.07 7.60
C GLN A 76 7.49 -0.50 6.48
N GLY A 77 6.97 0.47 5.74
CA GLY A 77 7.65 1.03 4.58
C GLY A 77 7.40 2.51 4.34
N PRO A 78 8.30 3.16 3.58
CA PRO A 78 8.20 4.59 3.28
C PRO A 78 6.97 4.90 2.44
N MET A 79 6.28 5.99 2.79
CA MET A 79 5.10 6.45 2.06
C MET A 79 5.42 6.94 0.64
N HIS A 80 6.56 7.62 0.46
CA HIS A 80 6.88 8.27 -0.82
C HIS A 80 7.44 7.30 -1.87
N ALA A 81 8.06 6.21 -1.44
CA ALA A 81 8.77 5.27 -2.31
C ALA A 81 8.03 3.94 -2.50
N THR A 82 6.81 3.79 -1.96
CA THR A 82 5.97 2.61 -2.20
C THR A 82 4.73 2.99 -3.00
N ALA A 83 4.24 2.08 -3.86
CA ALA A 83 2.98 2.30 -4.55
C ALA A 83 1.82 2.49 -3.55
N VAL A 84 1.78 1.64 -2.52
CA VAL A 84 0.80 1.73 -1.42
C VAL A 84 0.83 3.11 -0.76
N GLY A 85 2.00 3.59 -0.38
CA GLY A 85 2.14 4.88 0.28
C GLY A 85 1.69 6.03 -0.60
N LYS A 86 2.06 6.02 -1.89
CA LYS A 86 1.59 7.02 -2.86
C LYS A 86 0.07 6.93 -3.10
N ALA A 87 -0.50 5.73 -3.13
CA ALA A 87 -1.94 5.53 -3.19
C ALA A 87 -2.66 6.03 -1.92
N LEU A 88 -2.01 6.03 -0.76
CA LEU A 88 -2.59 6.61 0.46
C LEU A 88 -2.47 8.15 0.45
N LEU A 89 -1.30 8.68 0.12
CA LEU A 89 -1.00 10.11 0.13
C LEU A 89 -1.74 10.92 -0.93
N ALA A 90 -2.17 10.28 -2.03
CA ALA A 90 -2.82 10.98 -3.13
C ALA A 90 -4.23 11.50 -2.78
N TRP A 91 -4.82 11.14 -1.64
CA TRP A 91 -6.14 11.63 -1.23
C TRP A 91 -6.11 12.62 -0.07
N PRO A 92 -7.07 13.56 -0.01
CA PRO A 92 -7.06 14.67 0.95
C PRO A 92 -6.97 14.24 2.42
N THR A 93 -7.46 13.03 2.74
CA THR A 93 -7.42 12.45 4.08
C THR A 93 -6.01 12.45 4.68
N LEU A 94 -4.96 12.39 3.84
CA LEU A 94 -3.56 12.39 4.26
C LEU A 94 -2.76 13.61 3.79
N SER A 95 -3.44 14.68 3.36
CA SER A 95 -2.76 15.92 2.92
C SER A 95 -1.73 16.46 3.94
N PRO A 96 -2.02 16.52 5.26
CA PRO A 96 -1.02 16.97 6.24
C PRO A 96 0.19 16.04 6.38
N ALA A 97 0.09 14.77 5.96
CA ALA A 97 1.20 13.82 6.03
C ALA A 97 2.24 14.09 4.94
N VAL A 98 1.83 14.56 3.75
CA VAL A 98 2.74 14.86 2.65
C VAL A 98 3.80 15.87 3.07
N ASP A 99 3.39 16.97 3.70
CA ASP A 99 4.31 18.01 4.19
C ASP A 99 5.28 17.44 5.23
N ARG A 100 4.78 16.71 6.25
CA ARG A 100 5.63 16.11 7.29
C ARG A 100 6.66 15.13 6.71
N ILE A 101 6.25 14.29 5.77
CA ILE A 101 7.13 13.30 5.13
C ILE A 101 8.21 14.01 4.31
N CYS A 102 7.85 15.08 3.60
CA CYS A 102 8.82 15.88 2.85
C CYS A 102 9.81 16.59 3.79
N ASP A 103 9.32 17.16 4.90
CA ASP A 103 10.13 17.88 5.88
C ASP A 103 11.08 16.95 6.64
N ALA A 104 10.68 15.69 6.88
CA ALA A 104 11.53 14.65 7.45
C ALA A 104 12.63 14.17 6.48
N GLY A 105 12.50 14.48 5.18
CA GLY A 105 13.43 14.11 4.13
C GLY A 105 13.02 12.85 3.36
N LEU A 106 13.02 12.96 2.03
CA LEU A 106 12.70 11.86 1.13
C LEU A 106 13.97 11.03 0.86
N HIS A 107 14.16 9.97 1.65
CA HIS A 107 15.31 9.08 1.49
C HIS A 107 15.35 8.45 0.09
N ARG A 108 16.56 8.38 -0.49
CA ARG A 108 16.81 7.72 -1.77
C ARG A 108 17.13 6.24 -1.54
N TYR A 109 16.27 5.35 -2.01
CA TYR A 109 16.50 3.89 -1.93
C TYR A 109 17.17 3.35 -3.20
N THR A 110 16.82 3.92 -4.35
CA THR A 110 17.33 3.55 -5.68
C THR A 110 17.61 4.81 -6.51
N ALA A 111 18.14 4.64 -7.72
CA ALA A 111 18.30 5.75 -8.66
C ALA A 111 16.95 6.38 -9.08
N ARG A 112 15.85 5.62 -9.02
CA ARG A 112 14.51 6.04 -9.47
C ARG A 112 13.65 6.65 -8.37
N THR A 113 14.03 6.50 -7.10
CA THR A 113 13.26 7.06 -5.98
C THR A 113 13.01 8.56 -6.18
N ILE A 114 11.76 8.97 -5.99
CA ILE A 114 11.37 10.38 -5.92
C ILE A 114 11.94 10.98 -4.62
N VAL A 115 12.78 12.01 -4.72
CA VAL A 115 13.50 12.59 -3.56
C VAL A 115 13.20 14.07 -3.32
N ASP A 116 12.28 14.67 -4.08
CA ASP A 116 11.88 16.05 -3.90
C ASP A 116 10.35 16.20 -3.86
N LYS A 117 9.91 17.23 -3.14
CA LYS A 117 8.50 17.51 -2.87
C LYS A 117 7.68 17.76 -4.13
N ASN A 118 8.23 18.50 -5.10
CA ASN A 118 7.47 18.87 -6.30
C ASN A 118 7.22 17.64 -7.18
N SER A 119 8.24 16.80 -7.36
CA SER A 119 8.11 15.52 -8.07
C SER A 119 7.12 14.58 -7.36
N LEU A 120 7.15 14.52 -6.02
CA LEU A 120 6.19 13.72 -5.27
C LEU A 120 4.76 14.24 -5.47
N LEU A 121 4.52 15.54 -5.33
CA LEU A 121 3.21 16.15 -5.55
C LEU A 121 2.67 15.87 -6.97
N ALA A 122 3.52 16.01 -7.98
CA ALA A 122 3.16 15.68 -9.36
C ALA A 122 2.78 14.19 -9.52
N GLU A 123 3.51 13.27 -8.87
CA GLU A 123 3.16 11.85 -8.89
C GLU A 123 1.85 11.54 -8.15
N LEU A 124 1.57 12.23 -7.04
CA LEU A 124 0.32 12.09 -6.31
C LEU A 124 -0.88 12.63 -7.12
N GLU A 125 -0.69 13.71 -7.88
CA GLU A 125 -1.70 14.19 -8.83
C GLU A 125 -1.98 13.19 -9.94
N ARG A 126 -0.93 12.61 -10.56
CA ARG A 126 -1.08 11.52 -11.54
C ARG A 126 -1.81 10.33 -10.95
N THR A 127 -1.44 9.94 -9.74
CA THR A 127 -2.06 8.84 -8.99
C THR A 127 -3.55 9.09 -8.80
N ARG A 128 -3.94 10.30 -8.40
CA ARG A 128 -5.35 10.67 -8.23
C ARG A 128 -6.12 10.64 -9.56
N ALA A 129 -5.50 11.10 -10.65
CA ALA A 129 -6.12 11.14 -11.97
C ALA A 129 -6.38 9.75 -12.56
N ARG A 130 -5.44 8.81 -12.39
CA ARG A 130 -5.57 7.43 -12.91
C ARG A 130 -6.24 6.46 -11.93
N GLY A 131 -6.37 6.85 -10.66
CA GLY A 131 -6.99 6.03 -9.61
C GLY A 131 -6.08 5.00 -8.95
N TYR A 132 -4.83 4.86 -9.41
CA TYR A 132 -3.84 3.91 -8.87
C TYR A 132 -2.45 4.56 -8.80
N ALA A 133 -1.57 3.99 -7.99
CA ALA A 133 -0.17 4.40 -7.83
C ALA A 133 0.77 3.31 -8.36
N VAL A 134 1.98 3.70 -8.72
CA VAL A 134 3.03 2.80 -9.22
C VAL A 134 4.33 3.11 -8.49
N ASP A 135 5.00 2.08 -8.01
CA ASP A 135 6.41 2.09 -7.61
C ASP A 135 7.16 1.31 -8.68
N ASP A 136 7.86 2.05 -9.55
CA ASP A 136 8.65 1.51 -10.67
C ASP A 136 10.12 1.44 -10.26
N GLU A 137 10.46 0.41 -9.49
CA GLU A 137 11.79 0.19 -8.94
C GLU A 137 12.29 1.37 -8.06
N GLU A 138 11.39 2.03 -7.35
CA GLU A 138 11.70 3.18 -6.48
C GLU A 138 12.15 2.75 -5.09
N LEU A 139 11.59 1.68 -4.53
CA LEU A 139 12.03 1.11 -3.26
C LEU A 139 13.13 0.05 -3.43
N ILE A 140 12.95 -0.84 -4.41
CA ILE A 140 13.84 -1.98 -4.65
C ILE A 140 14.08 -2.10 -6.16
N GLU A 141 15.35 -2.12 -6.58
CA GLU A 141 15.71 -2.36 -7.97
C GLU A 141 15.19 -3.74 -8.44
N GLY A 142 14.63 -3.79 -9.65
CA GLY A 142 14.02 -4.99 -10.21
C GLY A 142 12.65 -5.37 -9.63
N LEU A 143 12.01 -4.53 -8.81
CA LEU A 143 10.67 -4.75 -8.28
C LEU A 143 9.70 -3.65 -8.75
N VAL A 144 8.52 -4.04 -9.22
CA VAL A 144 7.42 -3.12 -9.52
C VAL A 144 6.24 -3.44 -8.62
N CYS A 145 5.61 -2.39 -8.10
CA CYS A 145 4.40 -2.48 -7.30
C CYS A 145 3.35 -1.51 -7.85
N ILE A 146 2.09 -1.95 -7.89
CA ILE A 146 0.95 -1.16 -8.32
C ILE A 146 -0.08 -1.21 -7.20
N ALA A 147 -0.66 -0.08 -6.84
CA ALA A 147 -1.59 -0.01 -5.72
C ALA A 147 -2.82 0.85 -6.02
N ALA A 148 -3.97 0.44 -5.50
CA ALA A 148 -5.20 1.22 -5.54
C ALA A 148 -5.67 1.52 -4.11
N PRO A 149 -6.16 2.74 -3.83
CA PRO A 149 -6.76 3.07 -2.54
C PRO A 149 -8.04 2.25 -2.30
N VAL A 150 -8.34 1.98 -1.04
CA VAL A 150 -9.61 1.44 -0.57
C VAL A 150 -10.34 2.54 0.17
N PHE A 151 -11.59 2.77 -0.21
CA PHE A 151 -12.42 3.84 0.36
C PHE A 151 -13.51 3.31 1.29
N GLU A 152 -13.83 4.11 2.30
CA GLU A 152 -15.07 4.02 3.06
C GLU A 152 -15.73 5.41 3.05
N GLY A 153 -16.76 5.55 2.22
CA GLY A 153 -17.28 6.88 1.84
C GLY A 153 -16.21 7.68 1.10
N ASP A 154 -15.94 8.91 1.55
CA ASP A 154 -14.93 9.81 0.95
C ASP A 154 -13.52 9.65 1.58
N HIS A 155 -13.35 8.69 2.50
CA HIS A 155 -12.11 8.49 3.24
C HIS A 155 -11.33 7.30 2.70
N VAL A 156 -10.02 7.48 2.49
CA VAL A 156 -9.11 6.36 2.20
C VAL A 156 -8.77 5.65 3.51
N VAL A 157 -9.18 4.39 3.63
CA VAL A 157 -8.96 3.55 4.83
C VAL A 157 -7.78 2.58 4.69
N GLY A 158 -7.25 2.45 3.48
CA GLY A 158 -6.12 1.58 3.16
C GLY A 158 -5.83 1.56 1.67
N ALA A 159 -4.97 0.64 1.24
CA ALA A 159 -4.71 0.39 -0.16
C ALA A 159 -4.42 -1.10 -0.40
N ILE A 160 -4.84 -1.60 -1.56
CA ILE A 160 -4.51 -2.94 -2.06
C ILE A 160 -3.39 -2.78 -3.08
N SER A 161 -2.44 -3.71 -3.11
CA SER A 161 -1.36 -3.70 -4.10
C SER A 161 -1.08 -5.07 -4.70
N VAL A 162 -0.52 -5.06 -5.90
CA VAL A 162 0.10 -6.21 -6.58
C VAL A 162 1.57 -5.87 -6.79
N ALA A 163 2.47 -6.79 -6.43
CA ALA A 163 3.90 -6.59 -6.50
C ALA A 163 4.63 -7.84 -7.02
N GLY A 164 5.60 -7.61 -7.89
CA GLY A 164 6.39 -8.66 -8.50
C GLY A 164 7.67 -8.12 -9.17
N PRO A 165 8.53 -9.00 -9.67
CA PRO A 165 9.72 -8.60 -10.42
C PRO A 165 9.36 -7.77 -11.65
N SER A 166 10.15 -6.73 -11.95
CA SER A 166 9.90 -5.83 -13.09
C SER A 166 9.87 -6.57 -14.44
N SER A 167 10.59 -7.69 -14.54
CA SER A 167 10.56 -8.57 -15.73
C SER A 167 9.20 -9.23 -16.01
N ARG A 168 8.30 -9.31 -15.02
CA ARG A 168 6.93 -9.85 -15.18
C ARG A 168 5.87 -8.77 -15.13
N MET A 169 6.10 -7.70 -14.38
CA MET A 169 5.18 -6.58 -14.19
C MET A 169 5.20 -5.57 -15.37
N HIS A 170 5.09 -6.05 -16.61
CA HIS A 170 5.25 -5.22 -17.82
C HIS A 170 3.97 -4.51 -18.27
N ASP A 171 2.79 -5.04 -17.94
CA ASP A 171 1.49 -4.46 -18.29
C ASP A 171 0.81 -3.82 -17.07
N VAL A 172 1.28 -2.62 -16.71
CA VAL A 172 0.80 -1.88 -15.54
C VAL A 172 -0.70 -1.63 -15.61
N GLU A 173 -1.25 -1.34 -16.79
CA GLU A 173 -2.67 -1.01 -16.96
C GLU A 173 -3.56 -2.23 -16.76
N ALA A 174 -3.13 -3.42 -17.21
CA ALA A 174 -3.86 -4.66 -16.95
C ALA A 174 -3.93 -4.97 -15.45
N TYR A 175 -2.82 -4.87 -14.72
CA TYR A 175 -2.82 -5.04 -13.27
C TYR A 175 -3.65 -3.98 -12.55
N ALA A 176 -3.54 -2.71 -12.97
CA ALA A 176 -4.32 -1.61 -12.41
C ALA A 176 -5.83 -1.81 -12.58
N SER A 177 -6.26 -2.32 -13.73
CA SER A 177 -7.68 -2.62 -14.00
C SER A 177 -8.24 -3.66 -13.03
N LEU A 178 -7.48 -4.74 -12.78
CA LEU A 178 -7.86 -5.77 -11.81
C LEU A 178 -7.86 -5.24 -10.38
N LEU A 179 -6.86 -4.42 -10.03
CA LEU A 179 -6.74 -3.78 -8.73
C LEU A 179 -7.93 -2.85 -8.42
N LEU A 180 -8.31 -2.00 -9.38
CA LEU A 180 -9.42 -1.07 -9.23
C LEU A 180 -10.75 -1.81 -9.08
N ALA A 181 -10.97 -2.89 -9.85
CA ALA A 181 -12.15 -3.74 -9.68
C ALA A 181 -12.18 -4.37 -8.27
N CYS A 182 -11.06 -4.91 -7.80
CA CYS A 182 -10.93 -5.50 -6.47
C CYS A 182 -11.13 -4.48 -5.33
N ALA A 183 -10.69 -3.24 -5.51
CA ALA A 183 -10.78 -2.18 -4.50
C ALA A 183 -12.19 -1.56 -4.39
N ALA A 184 -13.00 -1.66 -5.45
CA ALA A 184 -14.36 -1.12 -5.51
C ALA A 184 -15.45 -2.05 -4.95
N GLU A 185 -15.15 -3.35 -4.80
CA GLU A 185 -16.06 -4.31 -4.16
C GLU A 185 -16.30 -3.97 -2.69
#